data_AF-A0A7C1HW92-F1
#
_entry.id   AF-A0A7C1HW92-F1
#
_cell.length_a   1.000
_cell.length_b   1.000
_cell.length_c   1.000
_cell.angle_alpha   90.00
_cell.angle_beta   90.00
_cell.angle_gamma   90.00
#
_symmetry.space_group_name_H-M   'P 1'
#
loop_
_entity.id
_entity.type
_entity.pdbx_description
1 polymer ?
#
loop_
_entity_poly.entity_id
_entity_poly.type
_entity_poly.pdbx_seq_one_letter_code
_entity_poly.pdbx_strand_id
1 'polypeptide(L)'
;MYLPVVIPEVPEAVSIMIFFYILGFQFGWITVLIGHTAFNISFAYLTIRSQLYNINQNIEKAARILGAKGLELARKIVIPLASPGLLASALMTFILSFNNFVKTSFTTGPGFETLPLLIWKNAVRGRATTELNALATILLLLSLSLSIIYTRIVFIEKRSK
;
A
#
# COMPACT_ATOMS: atom_id res chain seq x y z
N MET A 1 3.40 7.93 14.38
CA MET A 1 3.22 7.16 13.13
C MET A 1 3.96 7.72 11.92
N TYR A 2 4.63 8.89 12.01
CA TYR A 2 5.41 9.43 10.89
C TYR A 2 6.78 8.76 10.71
N LEU A 3 7.27 8.03 11.73
CA LEU A 3 8.62 7.47 11.77
C LEU A 3 8.95 6.59 10.55
N PRO A 4 8.09 5.65 10.12
CA PRO A 4 8.39 4.80 8.95
C PRO A 4 8.46 5.54 7.62
N VAL A 5 7.89 6.73 7.51
CA VAL A 5 7.91 7.51 6.26
C VAL A 5 9.25 8.22 6.06
N VAL A 6 9.98 8.47 7.14
CA VAL A 6 11.26 9.19 7.13
C VAL A 6 12.45 8.23 7.00
N ILE A 7 12.28 6.97 7.41
CA ILE A 7 13.32 5.96 7.35
C ILE A 7 13.51 5.52 5.89
N PRO A 8 14.75 5.43 5.39
CA PRO A 8 15.00 4.87 4.07
C PRO A 8 14.64 3.37 4.02
N GLU A 9 14.13 2.92 2.88
CA GLU A 9 13.55 1.59 2.71
C GLU A 9 14.51 0.42 3.04
N VAL A 10 15.80 0.56 2.71
CA VAL A 10 16.79 -0.51 2.96
C VAL A 10 17.09 -0.67 4.46
N PRO A 11 17.49 0.38 5.22
CA PRO A 11 17.61 0.32 6.67
C PRO A 11 16.36 -0.23 7.38
N GLU A 12 15.18 0.17 6.91
CA GLU A 12 13.90 -0.30 7.41
C GLU A 12 13.73 -1.82 7.23
N ALA A 13 14.01 -2.34 6.03
CA ALA A 13 13.93 -3.76 5.71
C ALA A 13 14.97 -4.60 6.47
N VAL A 14 16.20 -4.09 6.60
CA VAL A 14 17.26 -4.75 7.37
C VAL A 14 16.88 -4.82 8.86
N SER A 15 16.28 -3.76 9.40
CA SER A 15 15.87 -3.72 10.80
C SER A 15 14.85 -4.80 11.14
N ILE A 16 13.83 -4.99 10.27
CA ILE A 16 12.82 -6.04 10.50
C ILE A 16 13.36 -7.45 10.27
N MET A 17 14.32 -7.62 9.35
CA MET A 17 15.03 -8.89 9.18
C MET A 17 15.80 -9.28 10.44
N ILE A 18 16.57 -8.35 11.01
CA ILE A 18 17.31 -8.57 12.27
C ILE A 18 16.34 -8.90 13.41
N PHE A 19 15.21 -8.19 13.49
CA PHE A 19 14.18 -8.45 14.47
C PHE A 19 13.63 -9.90 14.37
N PHE A 20 13.28 -10.37 13.18
CA PHE A 20 12.82 -11.74 12.98
C PHE A 20 13.91 -12.77 13.30
N TYR A 21 15.16 -12.48 12.94
CA TYR A 21 16.29 -13.34 13.22
C TYR A 21 16.53 -13.52 14.72
N ILE A 22 16.52 -12.42 15.51
CA ILE A 22 16.70 -12.47 16.96
C ILE A 22 15.59 -13.26 17.65
N LEU A 23 14.35 -13.15 17.16
CA LEU A 23 13.20 -13.87 17.69
C LEU A 23 13.11 -15.33 17.20
N GLY A 24 14.01 -15.77 16.33
CA GLY A 24 14.03 -17.14 15.81
C GLY A 24 12.89 -17.46 14.85
N PHE A 25 12.30 -16.45 14.19
CA PHE A 25 11.28 -16.69 13.16
C PHE A 25 11.91 -17.32 11.91
N GLN A 26 11.22 -18.32 11.35
CA GLN A 26 11.55 -18.84 10.03
C GLN A 26 11.06 -17.87 8.95
N PHE A 27 11.94 -17.50 8.03
CA PHE A 27 11.58 -16.65 6.90
C PHE A 27 10.64 -17.38 5.93
N GLY A 28 9.58 -16.69 5.50
CA GLY A 28 8.56 -17.22 4.61
C GLY A 28 7.38 -16.27 4.46
N TRP A 29 6.19 -16.82 4.16
CA TRP A 29 4.99 -16.01 3.95
C TRP A 29 4.63 -15.12 5.15
N ILE A 30 4.76 -15.64 6.39
CA ILE A 30 4.39 -14.91 7.61
C ILE A 30 5.30 -13.69 7.83
N THR A 31 6.61 -13.86 7.69
CA THR A 31 7.57 -12.76 7.87
C THR A 31 7.43 -11.71 6.78
N VAL A 32 7.09 -12.11 5.54
CA VAL A 32 6.75 -11.16 4.47
C VAL A 32 5.45 -10.41 4.80
N LEU A 33 4.41 -11.09 5.25
CA LEU A 33 3.14 -10.46 5.63
C LEU A 33 3.34 -9.43 6.76
N ILE A 34 4.03 -9.81 7.83
CA ILE A 34 4.32 -8.92 8.95
C ILE A 34 5.22 -7.78 8.50
N GLY A 35 6.25 -8.06 7.70
CA GLY A 35 7.13 -7.05 7.12
C GLY A 35 6.33 -5.99 6.37
N HIS A 36 5.49 -6.40 5.41
CA HIS A 36 4.69 -5.46 4.62
C HIS A 36 3.70 -4.67 5.48
N THR A 37 2.98 -5.34 6.40
CA THR A 37 1.96 -4.68 7.22
C THR A 37 2.55 -3.70 8.22
N ALA A 38 3.65 -4.02 8.89
CA ALA A 38 4.27 -3.21 9.94
C ALA A 38 4.61 -1.79 9.48
N PHE A 39 4.95 -1.63 8.21
CA PHE A 39 5.38 -0.34 7.66
C PHE A 39 4.30 0.31 6.79
N ASN A 40 3.61 -0.46 5.94
CA ASN A 40 2.56 0.07 5.08
C ASN A 40 1.37 0.61 5.88
N ILE A 41 1.17 0.15 7.13
CA ILE A 41 0.15 0.71 8.01
C ILE A 41 0.35 2.21 8.28
N SER A 42 1.60 2.70 8.28
CA SER A 42 1.88 4.13 8.48
C SER A 42 1.43 4.95 7.28
N PHE A 43 1.68 4.46 6.06
CA PHE A 43 1.16 5.09 4.84
C PHE A 43 -0.37 5.03 4.77
N ALA A 44 -0.96 3.87 5.11
CA ALA A 44 -2.41 3.71 5.19
C ALA A 44 -3.03 4.71 6.18
N TYR A 45 -2.44 4.84 7.37
CA TYR A 45 -2.93 5.77 8.38
C TYR A 45 -2.88 7.22 7.89
N LEU A 46 -1.77 7.66 7.29
CA LEU A 46 -1.62 9.04 6.84
C LEU A 46 -2.63 9.40 5.74
N THR A 47 -2.80 8.49 4.78
CA THR A 47 -3.75 8.67 3.68
C THR A 47 -5.19 8.65 4.18
N ILE A 48 -5.57 7.66 4.98
CA ILE A 48 -6.91 7.56 5.60
C ILE A 48 -7.20 8.80 6.46
N ARG A 49 -6.24 9.21 7.29
CA ARG A 49 -6.36 10.40 8.15
C ARG A 49 -6.65 11.63 7.31
N SER A 50 -5.90 11.85 6.22
CA SER A 50 -6.15 12.96 5.31
C SER A 50 -7.57 12.97 4.75
N GLN A 51 -8.13 11.79 4.43
CA GLN A 51 -9.49 11.68 3.91
C GLN A 51 -10.54 11.98 4.96
N LEU A 52 -10.34 11.54 6.20
CA LEU A 52 -11.23 11.85 7.31
C LEU A 52 -11.24 13.36 7.63
N TYR A 53 -10.11 14.05 7.52
CA TYR A 53 -10.05 15.51 7.72
C TYR A 53 -10.82 16.31 6.66
N ASN A 54 -11.02 15.76 5.47
CA ASN A 54 -11.76 16.42 4.39
C ASN A 54 -13.29 16.32 4.56
N ILE A 55 -13.79 15.51 5.51
CA ILE A 55 -15.23 15.40 5.77
C ILE A 55 -15.73 16.70 6.42
N ASN A 56 -16.87 17.19 5.95
CA ASN A 56 -17.53 18.34 6.54
C ASN A 56 -17.98 18.03 7.99
N GLN A 57 -17.29 18.63 8.95
CA GLN A 57 -17.56 18.44 10.38
C GLN A 57 -19.00 18.82 10.79
N ASN A 58 -19.68 19.68 10.02
CA ASN A 58 -21.06 20.05 10.33
C ASN A 58 -22.03 18.87 10.16
N ILE A 59 -21.77 17.97 9.21
CA ILE A 59 -22.59 16.76 9.01
C ILE A 59 -22.45 15.83 10.21
N GLU A 60 -21.23 15.65 10.70
CA GLU A 60 -20.97 14.82 11.88
C GLU A 60 -21.60 15.43 13.15
N LYS A 61 -21.48 16.75 13.34
CA LYS A 61 -22.12 17.46 14.47
C LYS A 61 -23.65 17.33 14.42
N ALA A 62 -24.26 17.50 13.25
CA ALA A 62 -25.71 17.34 13.08
C ALA A 62 -26.17 15.91 13.40
N ALA A 63 -25.45 14.90 12.92
CA ALA A 63 -25.76 13.50 13.23
C ALA A 63 -25.68 13.20 14.73
N ARG A 64 -24.69 13.78 15.45
CA ARG A 64 -24.59 13.66 16.92
C ARG A 64 -25.75 14.32 17.66
N ILE A 65 -26.23 15.48 17.18
CA ILE A 65 -27.42 16.16 17.73
C ILE A 65 -28.68 15.29 17.55
N LEU A 66 -28.80 14.59 16.43
CA LEU A 66 -29.88 13.63 16.16
C LEU A 66 -29.75 12.30 16.91
N GLY A 67 -28.74 12.15 17.78
CA GLY A 67 -28.57 10.99 18.65
C GLY A 67 -27.56 9.93 18.16
N ALA A 68 -27.00 10.06 16.96
CA ALA A 68 -26.00 9.10 16.47
C ALA A 68 -24.68 9.21 17.23
N LYS A 69 -24.23 8.12 17.86
CA LYS A 69 -22.98 8.08 18.66
C LYS A 69 -22.15 6.83 18.38
N GLY A 70 -20.86 6.91 18.67
CA GLY A 70 -19.93 5.79 18.62
C GLY A 70 -19.92 5.07 17.27
N LEU A 71 -20.20 3.76 17.29
CA LEU A 71 -20.16 2.90 16.12
C LEU A 71 -21.28 3.21 15.11
N GLU A 72 -22.43 3.71 15.57
CA GLU A 72 -23.54 4.09 14.70
C GLU A 72 -23.16 5.29 13.82
N LEU A 73 -22.60 6.34 14.43
CA LEU A 73 -22.09 7.51 13.72
C LEU A 73 -21.01 7.11 12.71
N ALA A 74 -20.08 6.24 13.12
CA ALA A 74 -19.02 5.76 12.25
C ALA A 74 -19.58 4.99 11.03
N ARG A 75 -20.45 4.00 11.24
CA ARG A 75 -20.98 3.16 10.16
C ARG A 75 -21.97 3.87 9.24
N LYS A 76 -22.84 4.72 9.78
CA LYS A 76 -23.91 5.36 8.99
C LYS A 76 -23.50 6.66 8.33
N ILE A 77 -22.52 7.39 8.91
CA ILE A 77 -22.16 8.73 8.45
C ILE A 77 -20.70 8.78 8.00
N VAL A 78 -19.75 8.53 8.91
CA VAL A 78 -18.32 8.76 8.63
C VAL A 78 -17.80 7.83 7.55
N ILE A 79 -18.02 6.52 7.66
CA ILE A 79 -17.51 5.51 6.72
C ILE A 79 -18.10 5.72 5.31
N PRO A 80 -19.43 5.90 5.12
CA PRO A 80 -19.98 6.16 3.79
C PRO A 80 -19.43 7.44 3.16
N LEU A 81 -19.33 8.53 3.93
CA LEU A 81 -18.77 9.80 3.43
C LEU A 81 -17.28 9.69 3.09
N ALA A 82 -16.53 8.93 3.89
CA ALA A 82 -15.10 8.69 3.66
C ALA A 82 -14.83 7.60 2.61
N SER A 83 -15.82 6.78 2.26
CA SER A 83 -15.63 5.55 1.46
C SER A 83 -14.84 5.73 0.16
N PRO A 84 -15.08 6.75 -0.70
CA PRO A 84 -14.24 6.93 -1.89
C PRO A 84 -12.77 7.23 -1.54
N GLY A 85 -12.54 8.03 -0.49
CA GLY A 85 -11.18 8.32 0.00
C GLY A 85 -10.51 7.12 0.65
N LEU A 86 -11.27 6.29 1.39
CA LEU A 86 -10.78 5.05 2.00
C LEU A 86 -10.39 4.04 0.92
N LEU A 87 -11.20 3.89 -0.13
CA LEU A 87 -10.88 3.04 -1.28
C LEU A 87 -9.60 3.51 -1.99
N ALA A 88 -9.46 4.81 -2.23
CA ALA A 88 -8.24 5.37 -2.82
C ALA A 88 -7.01 5.10 -1.93
N SER A 89 -7.15 5.26 -0.61
CA SER A 89 -6.07 5.01 0.36
C SER A 89 -5.70 3.52 0.43
N ALA A 90 -6.69 2.63 0.37
CA ALA A 90 -6.49 1.19 0.34
C ALA A 90 -5.74 0.76 -0.93
N LEU A 91 -6.15 1.27 -2.10
CA LEU A 91 -5.47 1.00 -3.37
C LEU A 91 -4.02 1.52 -3.37
N MET A 92 -3.79 2.73 -2.86
CA MET A 92 -2.44 3.28 -2.75
C MET A 92 -1.54 2.41 -1.86
N THR A 93 -2.05 2.00 -0.71
CA THR A 93 -1.33 1.11 0.22
C THR A 93 -1.08 -0.27 -0.40
N PHE A 94 -2.06 -0.80 -1.15
CA PHE A 94 -1.90 -2.05 -1.89
C PHE A 94 -0.79 -1.94 -2.94
N ILE A 95 -0.76 -0.86 -3.72
CA ILE A 95 0.27 -0.63 -4.76
C ILE A 95 1.66 -0.57 -4.12
N LEU A 96 1.82 0.19 -3.03
CA LEU A 96 3.07 0.29 -2.28
C LEU A 96 3.54 -1.05 -1.69
N SER A 97 2.60 -1.93 -1.33
CA SER A 97 2.91 -3.28 -0.88
C SER A 97 3.28 -4.20 -2.03
N PHE A 98 2.48 -4.15 -3.10
CA PHE A 98 2.54 -5.06 -4.23
C PHE A 98 3.82 -4.91 -5.04
N ASN A 99 4.33 -3.68 -5.19
CA ASN A 99 5.57 -3.43 -5.94
C ASN A 99 6.85 -3.57 -5.10
N ASN A 100 6.74 -3.85 -3.79
CA ASN A 100 7.89 -3.84 -2.90
C ASN A 100 8.68 -5.17 -2.96
N PHE A 101 9.78 -5.14 -3.70
CA PHE A 101 10.73 -6.27 -3.74
C PHE A 101 11.84 -6.15 -2.69
N VAL A 102 12.21 -4.94 -2.24
CA VAL A 102 13.31 -4.73 -1.29
C VAL A 102 12.94 -5.37 0.05
N LYS A 103 11.81 -4.99 0.62
CA LYS A 103 11.29 -5.54 1.88
C LYS A 103 11.12 -7.05 1.80
N THR A 104 10.49 -7.53 0.72
CA THR A 104 10.35 -8.97 0.47
C THR A 104 11.71 -9.67 0.44
N SER A 105 12.73 -9.09 -0.20
CA SER A 105 14.04 -9.74 -0.33
C SER A 105 14.74 -9.97 1.02
N PHE A 106 14.48 -9.11 2.02
CA PHE A 106 15.01 -9.23 3.37
C PHE A 106 14.13 -10.07 4.31
N THR A 107 12.85 -10.29 3.99
CA THR A 107 11.93 -11.03 4.86
C THR A 107 11.48 -12.38 4.29
N THR A 108 11.86 -12.72 3.06
CA THR A 108 11.46 -13.98 2.42
C THR A 108 12.41 -15.12 2.72
N GLY A 109 11.91 -16.36 2.62
CA GLY A 109 12.68 -17.58 2.81
C GLY A 109 12.40 -18.64 1.73
N PRO A 110 13.01 -19.84 1.86
CA PRO A 110 12.80 -20.92 0.90
C PRO A 110 11.32 -21.27 0.74
N GLY A 111 10.87 -21.49 -0.50
CA GLY A 111 9.50 -21.89 -0.80
C GLY A 111 8.47 -20.74 -0.86
N PHE A 112 8.87 -19.49 -0.64
CA PHE A 112 7.99 -18.34 -0.85
C PHE A 112 8.72 -17.22 -1.61
N GLU A 113 8.18 -16.81 -2.76
CA GLU A 113 8.67 -15.67 -3.53
C GLU A 113 7.49 -14.89 -4.09
N THR A 114 7.52 -13.57 -3.93
CA THR A 114 6.56 -12.68 -4.59
C THR A 114 6.93 -12.48 -6.05
N LEU A 115 5.94 -12.15 -6.88
CA LEU A 115 6.16 -11.87 -8.30
C LEU A 115 7.23 -10.78 -8.58
N PRO A 116 7.24 -9.61 -7.91
CA PRO A 116 8.29 -8.61 -8.13
C PRO A 116 9.69 -9.13 -7.79
N LEU A 117 9.81 -9.86 -6.68
CA LEU A 117 11.08 -10.44 -6.27
C LEU A 117 11.57 -11.50 -7.26
N LEU A 118 10.67 -12.33 -7.80
CA LEU A 118 10.99 -13.35 -8.80
C LEU A 118 11.51 -12.71 -10.09
N ILE A 119 10.84 -11.65 -10.58
CA ILE A 119 11.28 -10.91 -11.77
C ILE A 119 12.68 -10.32 -11.53
N TRP A 120 12.89 -9.63 -10.40
CA TRP A 120 14.17 -9.00 -10.07
C TRP A 120 15.31 -10.02 -9.93
N LYS A 121 15.09 -11.12 -9.19
CA LYS A 121 16.10 -12.17 -8.98
C LYS A 121 16.56 -12.80 -10.29
N ASN A 122 15.63 -13.08 -11.21
CA ASN A 122 15.97 -13.70 -12.48
C ASN A 122 16.66 -12.71 -13.43
N ALA A 123 16.23 -11.45 -13.46
CA ALA A 123 16.85 -10.40 -14.25
C ALA A 123 18.32 -10.17 -13.86
N VAL A 124 18.60 -9.98 -12.56
CA VAL A 124 19.97 -9.69 -12.07
C VAL A 124 20.92 -10.87 -12.24
N ARG A 125 20.41 -12.10 -12.23
CA ARG A 125 21.21 -13.32 -12.43
C ARG A 125 21.41 -13.71 -13.89
N GLY A 126 20.91 -12.91 -14.85
CA GLY A 126 20.93 -13.26 -16.27
C GLY A 126 20.11 -14.51 -16.61
N ARG A 127 19.13 -14.87 -15.77
CA ARG A 127 18.24 -16.04 -15.94
C ARG A 127 16.83 -15.62 -16.34
N ALA A 128 16.72 -14.50 -17.03
CA ALA A 128 15.45 -13.96 -17.46
C ALA A 128 14.84 -14.87 -18.54
N THR A 129 13.78 -15.61 -18.20
CA THR A 129 13.07 -16.45 -19.16
C THR A 129 12.15 -15.58 -20.03
N THR A 130 11.84 -16.06 -21.24
CA THR A 130 10.96 -15.34 -22.18
C THR A 130 9.58 -15.09 -21.56
N GLU A 131 9.07 -16.03 -20.76
CA GLU A 131 7.77 -15.93 -20.07
C GLU A 131 7.80 -14.85 -18.99
N LEU A 132 8.87 -14.80 -18.17
CA LEU A 132 9.03 -13.79 -17.13
C LEU A 132 9.19 -12.38 -17.74
N ASN A 133 9.95 -12.26 -18.83
CA ASN A 133 10.10 -10.98 -19.53
C ASN A 133 8.79 -10.53 -20.19
N ALA A 134 8.01 -11.46 -20.74
CA ALA A 134 6.67 -11.16 -21.25
C ALA A 134 5.74 -10.65 -20.13
N LEU A 135 5.71 -11.33 -18.99
CA LEU A 135 4.92 -10.90 -17.82
C LEU A 135 5.35 -9.51 -17.31
N ALA A 136 6.66 -9.26 -17.19
CA ALA A 136 7.18 -7.96 -16.78
C ALA A 136 6.78 -6.86 -17.77
N THR A 137 6.84 -7.14 -19.07
CA THR A 137 6.43 -6.21 -20.13
C THR A 137 4.94 -5.90 -20.07
N ILE A 138 4.09 -6.93 -19.88
CA ILE A 138 2.63 -6.74 -19.72
C ILE A 138 2.33 -5.88 -18.50
N LEU A 139 2.96 -6.16 -17.36
CA LEU A 139 2.78 -5.37 -16.13
C LEU A 139 3.23 -3.92 -16.31
N LEU A 140 4.33 -3.69 -17.03
CA LEU A 140 4.82 -2.36 -17.36
C LEU A 140 3.84 -1.62 -18.28
N LEU A 141 3.36 -2.25 -19.35
CA LEU A 141 2.37 -1.65 -20.26
C LEU A 141 1.05 -1.34 -19.54
N LEU A 142 0.59 -2.23 -18.67
CA LEU A 142 -0.60 -2.01 -17.85
C LEU A 142 -0.41 -0.79 -16.93
N SER A 143 0.73 -0.72 -16.23
CA SER A 143 1.05 0.38 -15.31
C SER A 143 1.13 1.73 -16.03
N LEU A 144 1.80 1.77 -17.19
CA LEU A 144 1.87 2.97 -18.03
C LEU A 144 0.49 3.38 -18.55
N SER A 145 -0.31 2.42 -19.02
CA SER A 145 -1.66 2.69 -19.53
C SER A 145 -2.55 3.30 -18.44
N LEU A 146 -2.54 2.72 -17.23
CA LEU A 146 -3.27 3.23 -16.08
C LEU A 146 -2.80 4.64 -15.68
N SER A 147 -1.49 4.88 -15.68
CA SER A 147 -0.91 6.20 -15.37
C SER A 147 -1.33 7.27 -16.38
N ILE A 148 -1.35 6.94 -17.67
CA ILE A 148 -1.82 7.84 -18.74
C ILE A 148 -3.31 8.13 -18.56
N ILE A 149 -4.13 7.11 -18.33
CA ILE A 149 -5.58 7.27 -18.10
C ILE A 149 -5.83 8.19 -16.89
N TYR A 150 -5.16 7.93 -15.77
CA TYR A 150 -5.27 8.76 -14.56
C TYR A 150 -4.92 10.22 -14.85
N THR A 151 -3.79 10.45 -15.53
CA THR A 151 -3.34 11.80 -15.88
C THR A 151 -4.34 12.52 -16.79
N ARG A 152 -4.94 11.80 -17.75
CA ARG A 152 -5.98 12.34 -18.64
C ARG A 152 -7.24 12.75 -17.88
N ILE A 153 -7.73 11.92 -16.96
CA ILE A 153 -8.93 12.21 -16.15
C ILE A 153 -8.70 13.47 -15.31
N VAL A 154 -7.58 13.54 -14.58
CA VAL A 154 -7.26 14.69 -13.72
C VAL A 154 -7.09 15.97 -14.53
N PHE A 155 -6.48 15.88 -15.72
CA PHE A 155 -6.31 17.05 -16.60
C PHE A 155 -7.64 17.58 -17.14
N ILE A 156 -8.60 16.70 -17.43
CA ILE A 156 -9.95 17.08 -17.88
C ILE A 156 -10.72 17.78 -16.75
N GLU A 157 -10.68 17.26 -15.51
CA GLU A 157 -11.33 17.90 -14.36
C GLU A 157 -10.79 19.31 -14.07
N LYS A 158 -9.47 19.51 -14.19
CA LYS A 158 -8.85 20.84 -13.99
C LYS A 158 -9.20 21.86 -15.07
N ARG A 159 -9.61 21.42 -16.26
CA ARG A 159 -10.00 22.31 -17.37
C ARG A 159 -11.48 22.70 -17.32
N SER A 160 -12.27 22.01 -16.49
CA SER A 160 -13.71 22.23 -16.29
C SER A 160 -14.04 23.14 -15.09
N LYS A 161 -13.04 23.56 -14.32
CA LYS A 161 -13.15 24.57 -13.24
C LYS A 161 -12.41 25.83 -13.66
#